data_AF-A0A3D2W5A9-F1
#
_entry.id   AF-A0A3D2W5A9-F1
#
_cell.length_a   1.000
_cell.length_b   1.000
_cell.length_c   1.000
_cell.angle_alpha   90.00
_cell.angle_beta   90.00
_cell.angle_gamma   90.00
#
_symmetry.space_group_name_H-M   'P 1'
#
loop_
_entity.id
_entity.type
_entity.pdbx_description
1 polymer ?
#
loop_
_entity_poly.entity_id
_entity_poly.type
_entity_poly.pdbx_seq_one_letter_code
_entity_poly.pdbx_strand_id
1 'polypeptide(L)'
;MMKWVLTACGMFYELLCVFSLVTGYKYWKGMLELNPLELPDSFDQKLSDPKERKAFAEKMGKVTMAVGVAQGIAALCILKGSTPLPYFIALGFTIFSICSVAYKLKGKISTFAVLKAIAYTAILIALLLPGARAAFF
;
A
#
# COMPACT_ATOMS: atom_id res chain seq x y z
N MET A 1 -4.45 25.86 1.12
CA MET A 1 -3.31 24.99 1.50
C MET A 1 -3.71 23.52 1.63
N MET A 2 -4.75 23.20 2.40
CA MET A 2 -5.16 21.79 2.64
C MET A 2 -5.57 21.00 1.38
N LYS A 3 -6.25 21.65 0.42
CA LYS A 3 -6.66 21.01 -0.84
C LYS A 3 -5.47 20.43 -1.62
N TRP A 4 -4.34 21.14 -1.63
CA TRP A 4 -3.11 20.68 -2.29
C TRP A 4 -2.50 19.48 -1.59
N VAL A 5 -2.53 19.45 -0.25
CA VAL A 5 -2.04 18.32 0.56
C VAL A 5 -2.88 17.07 0.28
N LEU A 6 -4.21 17.18 0.33
CA LEU A 6 -5.11 16.05 0.01
C LEU A 6 -4.94 15.58 -1.43
N THR A 7 -4.77 16.52 -2.38
CA THR A 7 -4.51 16.16 -3.78
C THR A 7 -3.20 15.39 -3.93
N ALA A 8 -2.14 15.81 -3.24
CA ALA A 8 -0.87 15.09 -3.23
C ALA A 8 -1.00 13.68 -2.60
N CYS A 9 -1.75 13.54 -1.52
CA CYS A 9 -2.04 12.23 -0.91
C CYS A 9 -2.82 11.32 -1.87
N GLY A 10 -3.82 11.86 -2.56
CA GLY A 10 -4.60 11.13 -3.56
C GLY A 10 -3.75 10.65 -4.74
N MET A 11 -2.94 11.55 -5.32
CA MET A 11 -2.01 11.20 -6.40
C MET A 11 -0.97 10.17 -5.96
N PHE A 12 -0.48 10.24 -4.73
CA PHE A 12 0.43 9.23 -4.19
C PHE A 12 -0.22 7.84 -4.14
N TYR A 13 -1.46 7.74 -3.67
CA TYR A 13 -2.19 6.47 -3.71
C TYR A 13 -2.46 5.97 -5.13
N GLU A 14 -2.70 6.86 -6.08
CA GLU A 14 -2.89 6.51 -7.48
C GLU A 14 -1.61 5.95 -8.11
N LEU A 15 -0.46 6.57 -7.84
CA LEU A 15 0.85 6.05 -8.24
C LEU A 15 1.12 4.67 -7.61
N LEU A 16 0.82 4.51 -6.33
CA LEU A 16 0.96 3.22 -5.65
C LEU A 16 0.01 2.16 -6.24
N CYS A 17 -1.22 2.54 -6.59
CA CYS A 17 -2.19 1.66 -7.24
C CYS A 17 -1.62 1.10 -8.54
N VAL A 18 -1.15 1.97 -9.45
CA VAL A 18 -0.54 1.55 -10.72
C VAL A 18 0.67 0.67 -10.47
N PHE A 19 1.56 1.06 -9.55
CA PHE A 19 2.74 0.27 -9.20
C PHE A 19 2.36 -1.13 -8.69
N SER A 20 1.38 -1.24 -7.80
CA SER A 20 0.92 -2.50 -7.21
C SER A 20 0.20 -3.39 -8.23
N LEU A 21 -0.62 -2.81 -9.12
CA LEU A 21 -1.28 -3.54 -10.20
C LEU A 21 -0.26 -4.11 -11.20
N VAL A 22 0.69 -3.29 -11.66
CA VAL A 22 1.73 -3.72 -12.60
C VAL A 22 2.65 -4.76 -11.97
N THR A 23 3.13 -4.52 -10.75
CA THR A 23 4.02 -5.43 -10.03
C THR A 23 3.31 -6.74 -9.70
N GLY A 24 2.07 -6.67 -9.21
CA GLY A 24 1.26 -7.84 -8.90
C GLY A 24 0.95 -8.68 -10.15
N TYR A 25 0.65 -8.04 -11.29
CA TYR A 25 0.47 -8.74 -12.56
C TYR A 25 1.74 -9.45 -13.03
N LYS A 26 2.89 -8.79 -12.95
CA LYS A 26 4.18 -9.39 -13.33
C LYS A 26 4.53 -10.60 -12.45
N TYR A 27 4.29 -10.52 -11.13
CA TYR A 27 4.47 -11.66 -10.23
C TYR A 27 3.47 -12.79 -10.54
N TRP A 28 2.20 -12.47 -10.78
CA TRP A 28 1.18 -13.47 -11.11
C TRP A 28 1.43 -14.17 -12.44
N LYS A 29 1.99 -13.48 -13.44
CA LYS A 29 2.39 -14.09 -14.72
C LYS A 29 3.72 -14.82 -14.68
N GLY A 30 4.43 -14.81 -13.54
CA GLY A 30 5.76 -15.39 -13.41
C GLY A 30 6.83 -14.64 -14.23
N MET A 31 6.59 -13.36 -14.54
CA MET A 31 7.54 -12.49 -15.24
C MET A 31 8.59 -11.88 -14.30
N LEU A 32 8.34 -11.94 -12.98
CA LEU A 32 9.25 -11.53 -11.92
C LEU A 32 9.40 -12.67 -10.92
N GLU A 33 10.63 -12.94 -10.52
CA GLU A 33 10.93 -13.81 -9.39
C GLU A 33 10.85 -13.02 -8.08
N LEU A 34 10.44 -13.69 -7.00
CA LEU A 34 10.42 -13.10 -5.67
C LEU A 34 11.81 -12.60 -5.31
N ASN A 35 11.93 -11.29 -5.08
CA ASN A 35 13.19 -10.72 -4.61
C ASN A 35 13.44 -11.18 -3.15
N PRO A 36 14.53 -11.90 -2.85
CA PRO A 36 14.84 -12.34 -1.49
C PRO A 36 15.06 -11.18 -0.51
N LEU A 37 15.32 -9.96 -1.00
CA LEU A 37 15.37 -8.75 -0.16
C LEU A 37 13.98 -8.31 0.35
N GLU A 38 12.89 -8.78 -0.27
CA GLU A 38 11.51 -8.45 0.11
C GLU A 38 10.85 -9.53 0.97
N LEU A 39 11.48 -10.70 1.11
CA LEU A 39 11.01 -11.82 1.91
C LEU A 39 11.56 -11.73 3.35
N PRO A 40 10.72 -11.95 4.38
CA PRO A 40 11.22 -12.20 5.73
C PRO A 40 12.06 -13.48 5.74
N ASP A 41 13.14 -13.52 6.51
CA ASP A 41 14.06 -14.67 6.55
C ASP A 41 13.36 -16.00 6.96
N SER A 42 12.20 -15.91 7.63
CA SER A 42 11.34 -17.06 7.95
C SER A 42 10.65 -17.72 6.74
N PHE A 43 10.57 -17.03 5.61
CA PHE A 43 10.03 -17.57 4.35
C PHE A 43 11.11 -18.21 3.49
N ASP A 44 12.37 -17.79 3.58
CA ASP A 44 13.48 -18.36 2.81
C ASP A 44 13.75 -19.84 3.18
N GLN A 45 13.58 -20.20 4.47
CA GLN A 45 13.67 -21.60 4.90
C GLN A 45 12.46 -22.45 4.49
N LYS A 46 11.25 -21.86 4.51
CA LYS A 46 10.00 -22.56 4.17
C LYS A 46 9.77 -22.73 2.68
N LEU A 47 10.36 -21.87 1.86
CA LEU A 47 10.26 -21.91 0.40
C LEU A 47 11.58 -22.38 -0.17
N SER A 48 12.07 -23.56 0.19
CA SER A 48 13.31 -24.11 -0.38
C SER A 48 13.07 -24.76 -1.75
N ASP A 49 11.84 -25.22 -2.03
CA ASP A 49 11.46 -25.77 -3.34
C ASP A 49 11.13 -24.63 -4.36
N PRO A 50 11.77 -24.62 -5.54
CA PRO A 50 11.45 -23.69 -6.63
C PRO A 50 9.98 -23.64 -7.04
N LYS A 51 9.25 -24.78 -6.98
CA LYS A 51 7.82 -24.83 -7.31
C LYS A 51 6.97 -24.09 -6.27
N GLU A 52 7.30 -24.26 -5.00
CA GLU A 52 6.62 -23.58 -3.90
C GLU A 52 6.91 -22.07 -3.92
N ARG A 53 8.15 -21.67 -4.23
CA ARG A 53 8.50 -20.25 -4.46
C ARG A 53 7.64 -19.64 -5.55
N LYS A 54 7.48 -20.33 -6.69
CA LYS A 54 6.67 -19.83 -7.81
C LYS A 54 5.19 -19.71 -7.44
N ALA A 55 4.61 -20.72 -6.81
CA ALA A 55 3.22 -20.67 -6.34
C ALA A 55 3.00 -19.55 -5.30
N PHE A 56 3.98 -19.33 -4.42
CA PHE A 56 3.96 -18.23 -3.46
C PHE A 56 4.05 -16.86 -4.17
N ALA A 57 4.93 -16.71 -5.16
CA ALA A 57 5.05 -15.49 -5.97
C ALA A 57 3.73 -15.15 -6.66
N GLU A 58 3.07 -16.13 -7.27
CA GLU A 58 1.78 -15.95 -7.92
C GLU A 58 0.69 -15.53 -6.94
N LYS A 59 0.63 -16.15 -5.76
CA LYS A 59 -0.29 -15.78 -4.69
C LYS A 59 -0.04 -14.35 -4.20
N MET A 60 1.21 -13.99 -3.96
CA MET A 60 1.60 -12.64 -3.55
C MET A 60 1.33 -11.60 -4.64
N GLY A 61 1.45 -11.98 -5.91
CA GLY A 61 1.07 -11.16 -7.05
C GLY A 61 -0.41 -10.79 -7.03
N LYS A 62 -1.29 -11.78 -6.84
CA LYS A 62 -2.75 -11.56 -6.70
C LYS A 62 -3.09 -10.67 -5.51
N VAL A 63 -2.46 -10.91 -4.35
CA VAL A 63 -2.65 -10.07 -3.14
C VAL A 63 -2.20 -8.63 -3.42
N THR A 64 -1.06 -8.45 -4.09
CA THR A 64 -0.54 -7.12 -4.44
C THR A 64 -1.48 -6.39 -5.40
N MET A 65 -2.08 -7.07 -6.36
CA MET A 65 -3.11 -6.49 -7.23
C MET A 65 -4.34 -6.04 -6.42
N ALA A 66 -4.83 -6.87 -5.49
CA ALA A 66 -5.96 -6.52 -4.63
C ALA A 66 -5.66 -5.28 -3.76
N VAL A 67 -4.45 -5.19 -3.20
CA VAL A 67 -3.97 -3.99 -2.51
C VAL A 67 -3.94 -2.78 -3.44
N GLY A 68 -3.52 -2.96 -4.70
CA GLY A 68 -3.55 -1.91 -5.72
C GLY A 68 -4.95 -1.35 -5.95
N VAL A 69 -5.96 -2.22 -6.08
CA VAL A 69 -7.37 -1.79 -6.20
C VAL A 69 -7.81 -0.98 -4.97
N ALA A 70 -7.46 -1.44 -3.76
CA ALA A 70 -7.78 -0.71 -2.53
C ALA A 70 -7.08 0.67 -2.46
N GLN A 71 -5.85 0.78 -2.95
CA GLN A 71 -5.15 2.06 -3.11
C GLN A 71 -5.88 2.99 -4.08
N GLY A 72 -6.37 2.47 -5.21
CA GLY A 72 -7.19 3.23 -6.16
C GLY A 72 -8.50 3.74 -5.54
N ILE A 73 -9.18 2.90 -4.75
CA ILE A 73 -10.39 3.31 -4.01
C ILE A 73 -10.05 4.42 -3.01
N ALA A 74 -8.97 4.27 -2.23
CA ALA A 74 -8.53 5.30 -1.30
C ALA A 74 -8.16 6.62 -2.00
N ALA A 75 -7.48 6.55 -3.16
CA ALA A 75 -7.18 7.72 -3.99
C ALA A 75 -8.46 8.44 -4.43
N LEU A 76 -9.43 7.70 -4.97
CA LEU A 76 -10.72 8.25 -5.39
C LEU A 76 -11.48 8.88 -4.21
N CYS A 77 -11.47 8.22 -3.05
CA CYS A 77 -12.08 8.75 -1.83
C CYS A 77 -11.44 10.08 -1.43
N ILE A 78 -10.11 10.21 -1.53
CA ILE A 78 -9.40 11.45 -1.17
C ILE A 78 -9.62 12.56 -2.21
N LEU A 79 -9.58 12.24 -3.50
CA LEU A 79 -9.65 13.22 -4.58
C LEU A 79 -11.07 13.74 -4.85
N LYS A 80 -12.08 12.89 -4.65
CA LYS A 80 -13.49 13.20 -4.98
C LYS A 80 -14.42 13.23 -3.77
N GLY A 81 -13.96 12.81 -2.59
CA GLY A 81 -14.82 12.71 -1.42
C GLY A 81 -15.24 14.06 -0.89
N SER A 82 -16.55 14.26 -0.78
CA SER A 82 -17.20 15.40 -0.11
C SER A 82 -18.18 14.93 0.97
N THR A 83 -18.03 13.68 1.41
CA THR A 83 -18.91 13.05 2.40
C THR A 83 -18.10 12.27 3.44
N PRO A 84 -18.67 11.98 4.61
CA PRO A 84 -17.98 11.27 5.70
C PRO A 84 -17.50 9.85 5.34
N LEU A 85 -18.25 9.14 4.49
CA LEU A 85 -17.94 7.75 4.14
C LEU A 85 -16.57 7.61 3.42
N PRO A 86 -16.29 8.35 2.33
CA PRO A 86 -14.96 8.44 1.72
C PRO A 86 -13.83 8.73 2.71
N TYR A 87 -14.07 9.61 3.69
CA TYR A 87 -13.08 9.90 4.72
C TYR A 87 -12.71 8.67 5.53
N PHE A 88 -13.70 7.92 6.03
CA PHE A 88 -13.45 6.70 6.82
C PHE A 88 -12.80 5.59 6.00
N ILE A 89 -13.13 5.47 4.71
CA ILE A 89 -12.49 4.51 3.81
C ILE A 89 -10.99 4.85 3.65
N ALA A 90 -10.68 6.11 3.33
CA ALA A 90 -9.30 6.57 3.20
C ALA A 90 -8.51 6.42 4.51
N LEU A 91 -9.12 6.80 5.64
CA LEU A 91 -8.50 6.69 6.96
C LEU A 91 -8.22 5.24 7.34
N GLY A 92 -9.22 4.36 7.22
CA GLY A 92 -9.10 2.94 7.54
C GLY A 92 -8.03 2.25 6.68
N PHE A 93 -8.00 2.55 5.39
CA PHE A 93 -6.98 2.02 4.50
C PHE A 93 -5.56 2.52 4.85
N THR A 94 -5.44 3.80 5.23
CA THR A 94 -4.16 4.39 5.65
C THR A 94 -3.63 3.69 6.91
N ILE A 95 -4.49 3.49 7.92
CA ILE A 95 -4.13 2.80 9.16
C ILE A 95 -3.71 1.36 8.88
N PHE A 96 -4.50 0.63 8.09
CA PHE A 96 -4.16 -0.74 7.68
C PHE A 96 -2.79 -0.80 6.99
N SER A 97 -2.50 0.16 6.11
CA SER A 97 -1.23 0.24 5.39
C SER A 97 -0.05 0.47 6.32
N ILE A 98 -0.20 1.33 7.34
CA ILE A 98 0.83 1.55 8.38
C ILE A 98 1.08 0.26 9.16
N CYS A 99 0.03 -0.41 9.62
CA CYS A 99 0.16 -1.66 10.37
C CYS A 99 0.83 -2.77 9.53
N SER A 100 0.48 -2.86 8.25
CA SER A 100 1.09 -3.82 7.31
C SER A 100 2.60 -3.58 7.15
N VAL A 101 3.01 -2.32 6.99
CA VAL A 101 4.43 -1.96 6.87
C VAL A 101 5.17 -2.15 8.20
N ALA A 102 4.57 -1.79 9.33
CA ALA A 102 5.14 -2.00 10.66
C ALA A 102 5.41 -3.49 10.94
N TYR A 103 4.49 -4.37 10.51
CA TYR A 103 4.70 -5.82 10.60
C TYR A 103 5.89 -6.29 9.75
N LYS A 104 6.08 -5.73 8.54
CA LYS A 104 7.24 -6.03 7.69
C LYS A 104 8.56 -5.54 8.29
N LEU A 105 8.56 -4.36 8.90
CA LEU A 105 9.74 -3.77 9.56
C LEU A 105 10.21 -4.55 10.79
N LYS A 106 9.33 -5.32 11.46
CA LYS A 106 9.73 -6.23 12.55
C LYS A 106 10.62 -7.38 12.09
N GLY A 107 10.57 -7.76 10.82
CA GLY A 107 11.37 -8.85 10.26
C GLY A 107 12.71 -8.35 9.70
N LYS A 108 12.68 -7.37 8.79
CA LYS A 108 13.87 -6.87 8.09
C LYS A 108 13.68 -5.39 7.76
N ILE A 109 14.61 -4.55 8.21
CA ILE A 109 14.55 -3.11 7.94
C ILE A 109 15.01 -2.90 6.49
N SER A 110 14.03 -2.71 5.61
CA SER A 110 14.22 -2.29 4.23
C SER A 110 13.99 -0.78 4.12
N THR A 111 14.90 -0.05 3.47
CA THR A 111 14.75 1.40 3.19
C THR A 111 13.41 1.71 2.52
N PHE A 112 12.93 0.80 1.67
CA PHE A 112 11.66 0.95 0.98
C PHE A 112 10.45 0.78 1.92
N ALA A 113 10.53 -0.13 2.89
CA ALA A 113 9.51 -0.27 3.92
C ALA A 113 9.47 0.96 4.83
N VAL A 114 10.63 1.51 5.22
CA VAL A 114 10.71 2.75 6.01
C VAL A 114 10.10 3.93 5.27
N LEU A 115 10.44 4.11 3.98
CA LEU A 115 9.87 5.17 3.16
C LEU A 115 8.35 5.09 3.05
N LYS A 116 7.81 3.87 2.88
CA LYS A 116 6.35 3.64 2.89
C LYS A 116 5.71 3.98 4.22
N ALA A 117 6.35 3.62 5.34
CA ALA A 117 5.84 3.95 6.68
C ALA A 117 5.75 5.47 6.88
N ILE A 118 6.80 6.20 6.50
CA ILE A 118 6.82 7.67 6.57
C ILE A 118 5.72 8.26 5.70
N ALA A 119 5.59 7.80 4.45
CA ALA A 119 4.57 8.30 3.53
C ALA A 119 3.15 8.07 4.05
N TYR A 120 2.82 6.86 4.53
CA TYR A 120 1.50 6.58 5.09
C TYR A 120 1.24 7.35 6.39
N THR A 121 2.26 7.57 7.22
CA THR A 121 2.13 8.39 8.43
C THR A 121 1.85 9.85 8.08
N ALA A 122 2.53 10.39 7.06
CA ALA A 122 2.27 11.75 6.57
C ALA A 122 0.85 11.90 6.02
N ILE A 123 0.34 10.89 5.29
CA ILE A 123 -1.04 10.86 4.80
C ILE A 123 -2.03 10.80 5.97
N LEU A 124 -1.74 9.98 6.99
CA LEU A 124 -2.59 9.90 8.19
C LEU A 124 -2.68 11.26 8.89
N ILE A 125 -1.54 11.94 9.09
CA ILE A 125 -1.53 13.28 9.66
C ILE A 125 -2.36 14.23 8.80
N ALA A 126 -2.17 14.22 7.48
CA ALA A 126 -2.94 15.07 6.57
C ALA A 126 -4.44 14.84 6.66
N LEU A 127 -4.90 13.58 6.76
CA LEU A 127 -6.31 13.23 6.93
C LEU A 127 -6.86 13.70 8.29
N LEU A 128 -6.07 13.63 9.36
CA LEU A 128 -6.50 14.02 10.70
C LEU A 128 -6.55 15.55 10.92
N LEU A 129 -5.93 16.34 10.04
CA LEU A 129 -5.93 17.80 10.17
C LEU A 129 -7.36 18.37 10.07
N PRO A 130 -7.71 19.41 10.86
CA PRO A 130 -9.05 19.99 10.88
C PRO A 130 -9.53 20.46 9.50
N GLY A 131 -8.63 21.04 8.71
CA GLY A 131 -8.96 21.49 7.35
C GLY A 131 -9.26 20.35 6.38
N ALA A 132 -8.72 19.14 6.61
CA ALA A 132 -9.04 17.98 5.79
C ALA A 132 -10.41 17.45 6.20
N ARG A 133 -10.69 17.35 7.50
CA ARG A 133 -12.02 16.98 8.00
C ARG A 133 -13.11 17.93 7.47
N ALA A 134 -12.87 19.24 7.44
CA ALA A 134 -13.81 20.21 6.86
C ALA A 134 -14.03 20.06 5.33
N ALA A 135 -13.18 19.31 4.61
CA ALA A 135 -13.40 19.01 3.21
C ALA A 135 -14.33 17.79 2.99
N PHE A 136 -14.53 16.97 4.04
CA PHE A 136 -15.35 15.75 3.99
C PHE A 136 -16.66 15.83 4.79
N PHE A 137 -16.78 16.81 5.69
CA PHE A 137 -17.92 17.04 6.58
C PHE A 137 -18.41 18.48 6.43
#